data_AF-A0A7C7CK94-F1
#
_entry.id   AF-A0A7C7CK94-F1
#
_cell.length_a   1.000
_cell.length_b   1.000
_cell.length_c   1.000
_cell.angle_alpha   90.00
_cell.angle_beta   90.00
_cell.angle_gamma   90.00
#
_symmetry.space_group_name_H-M   'P 1'
#
loop_
_entity.id
_entity.type
_entity.pdbx_description
1 polymer ?
#
loop_
_entity_poly.entity_id
_entity_poly.type
_entity_poly.pdbx_seq_one_letter_code
_entity_poly.pdbx_strand_id
1 'polypeptide(L)'
;MQKLNNEIVKCRKCPRLIKFQKVISLKKRKQFIHENYWAKPITGFGDINGEMLIVGLAPAAHGGTRTGRVFTGDKSSDFLYKCLYLAKISNQPNSNNINDGLKLNIG
;
A
#
# COMPACT_ATOMS: atom_id res chain seq x y z
N MET A 1 11.78 9.35 10.32
CA MET A 1 10.64 8.52 9.85
C MET A 1 10.33 7.28 10.66
N GLN A 2 11.32 6.48 11.10
CA GLN A 2 11.05 5.20 11.77
C GLN A 2 10.13 5.31 13.01
N LYS A 3 10.29 6.34 13.85
CA LYS A 3 9.42 6.57 15.02
C LYS A 3 7.95 6.73 14.62
N LEU A 4 7.65 7.65 13.71
CA LEU A 4 6.29 7.91 13.24
C LEU A 4 5.69 6.67 12.57
N ASN A 5 6.45 5.99 11.71
CA ASN A 5 5.99 4.76 11.07
C ASN A 5 5.63 3.69 12.09
N ASN A 6 6.43 3.53 13.15
CA ASN A 6 6.13 2.60 14.24
C ASN A 6 4.86 2.97 15.00
N GLU A 7 4.63 4.26 15.27
CA GLU A 7 3.40 4.75 15.90
C GLU A 7 2.17 4.50 15.02
N ILE A 8 2.26 4.76 13.72
CA ILE A 8 1.19 4.50 12.75
C ILE A 8 0.82 3.02 12.74
N VAL A 9 1.79 2.11 12.58
CA VAL A 9 1.54 0.66 12.50
C VAL A 9 0.93 0.11 13.80
N LYS A 10 1.27 0.71 14.95
CA LYS A 10 0.70 0.35 16.25
C LYS A 10 -0.65 1.00 16.54
N CYS A 11 -1.12 1.95 15.73
CA CYS A 11 -2.37 2.67 15.99
C CYS A 11 -3.58 1.73 16.08
N ARG A 12 -4.38 1.91 17.13
CA ARG A 12 -5.63 1.16 17.38
C ARG A 12 -6.84 2.06 17.69
N LYS A 13 -6.79 3.34 17.29
CA LYS A 13 -7.84 4.33 17.63
C LYS A 13 -9.21 4.08 16.98
N CYS A 14 -9.28 3.26 15.92
CA CYS A 14 -10.51 3.04 15.15
C CYS A 14 -10.98 1.56 15.23
N PRO A 15 -11.77 1.16 16.24
CA PRO A 15 -12.19 -0.23 16.45
C PRO A 15 -12.87 -0.87 15.25
N ARG A 16 -13.74 -0.12 14.56
CA ARG A 16 -14.43 -0.57 13.34
C ARG A 16 -13.44 -0.99 12.26
N LEU A 17 -12.39 -0.20 12.03
CA LEU A 17 -11.38 -0.46 10.99
C LEU A 17 -10.47 -1.63 11.36
N ILE A 18 -10.09 -1.75 12.64
CA ILE A 18 -9.30 -2.89 13.13
C ILE A 18 -10.07 -4.19 12.94
N LYS A 19 -11.36 -4.20 13.30
CA LYS A 19 -12.24 -5.36 13.08
C LYS A 19 -12.33 -5.70 11.59
N PHE A 20 -12.53 -4.69 10.74
CA PHE A 20 -12.61 -4.88 9.29
C PHE A 20 -11.33 -5.50 8.70
N GLN A 21 -10.15 -4.95 9.02
CA GLN A 21 -8.87 -5.47 8.53
C GLN A 21 -8.65 -6.95 8.95
N LYS A 22 -8.99 -7.30 10.20
CA LYS A 22 -8.94 -8.68 10.70
C LYS A 22 -9.89 -9.62 9.95
N VAL A 23 -11.12 -9.18 9.66
CA VAL A 23 -12.08 -9.99 8.90
C VAL A 23 -11.55 -10.24 7.50
N ILE A 24 -11.01 -9.23 6.84
CA ILE A 24 -10.45 -9.33 5.49
C ILE A 24 -9.23 -10.24 5.43
N SER A 25 -8.36 -10.23 6.44
CA SER A 25 -7.21 -11.15 6.50
C SER A 25 -7.59 -12.62 6.69
N LEU A 26 -8.78 -12.89 7.24
CA LEU A 26 -9.33 -14.24 7.38
C LEU A 26 -10.14 -14.66 6.16
N LYS A 27 -10.98 -13.76 5.63
CA LYS A 27 -11.82 -13.98 4.44
C LYS A 27 -11.09 -13.57 3.15
N LYS A 28 -10.02 -14.29 2.83
CA LYS A 28 -9.18 -14.00 1.66
C LYS A 28 -9.90 -14.37 0.36
N ARG A 29 -9.61 -13.65 -0.72
CA ARG A 29 -10.02 -14.05 -2.08
C ARG A 29 -9.29 -15.34 -2.48
N LYS A 30 -9.93 -16.18 -3.30
CA LYS A 30 -9.33 -17.43 -3.82
C LYS A 30 -7.91 -17.23 -4.37
N GLN A 31 -7.72 -16.20 -5.18
CA GLN A 31 -6.42 -15.85 -5.77
C GLN A 31 -5.31 -15.49 -4.75
N PHE A 32 -5.66 -15.18 -3.50
CA PHE A 32 -4.74 -14.73 -2.45
C PHE A 32 -4.81 -15.62 -1.20
N ILE A 33 -5.39 -16.82 -1.29
CA ILE A 33 -5.72 -17.64 -0.12
C ILE A 33 -4.48 -18.04 0.70
N HIS A 34 -3.35 -18.26 0.01
CA HIS A 34 -2.08 -18.65 0.61
C HIS A 34 -1.19 -17.46 1.01
N GLU A 35 -1.58 -16.23 0.72
CA GLU A 35 -0.76 -15.06 1.06
C GLU A 35 -0.92 -14.65 2.52
N ASN A 36 0.17 -14.19 3.14
CA ASN A 36 0.14 -13.56 4.45
C ASN A 36 -0.28 -12.09 4.31
N TYR A 37 -1.42 -11.73 4.88
CA TYR A 37 -1.93 -10.36 4.81
C TYR A 37 -1.26 -9.46 5.85
N TRP A 38 -0.93 -8.24 5.45
CA TRP A 38 -0.41 -7.21 6.34
C TRP A 38 -1.37 -6.88 7.51
N ALA A 39 -2.65 -6.63 7.21
CA ALA A 39 -3.74 -6.43 8.15
C ALA A 39 -3.47 -5.42 9.29
N LYS A 40 -2.67 -4.39 9.01
CA LYS A 40 -2.30 -3.31 9.93
C LYS A 40 -2.42 -1.96 9.20
N PRO A 41 -2.37 -0.83 9.93
CA PRO A 41 -2.20 0.48 9.31
C PRO A 41 -0.97 0.51 8.37
N ILE A 42 -1.06 1.28 7.29
CA ILE A 42 -0.05 1.37 6.25
C ILE A 42 0.62 2.74 6.30
N THR A 43 1.93 2.77 6.11
CA THR A 43 2.72 4.00 6.06
C THR A 43 2.82 4.53 4.63
N GLY A 44 3.22 5.79 4.47
CA GLY A 44 3.55 6.33 3.14
C GLY A 44 4.70 5.56 2.47
N PHE A 45 4.80 5.72 1.15
CA PHE A 45 5.84 5.15 0.30
C PHE A 45 6.30 6.21 -0.71
N GLY A 46 7.60 6.33 -0.91
CA GLY A 46 8.22 7.32 -1.79
C GLY A 46 9.41 8.01 -1.15
N ASP A 47 9.86 9.08 -1.78
CA ASP A 47 10.92 9.95 -1.25
C ASP A 47 10.33 10.90 -0.19
N ILE A 48 11.03 11.03 0.93
CA ILE A 48 10.68 11.99 1.98
C ILE A 48 10.91 13.44 1.55
N ASN A 49 11.83 13.66 0.60
CA ASN A 49 12.10 14.96 0.02
C ASN A 49 11.32 15.18 -1.29
N GLY A 50 10.35 14.32 -1.59
CA GLY A 50 9.57 14.41 -2.81
C GLY A 50 8.75 15.71 -2.87
N GLU A 51 8.75 16.35 -4.03
CA GLU A 51 8.01 17.61 -4.28
C GLU A 51 6.52 17.38 -4.58
N MET A 52 6.10 16.12 -4.75
CA MET A 52 4.74 15.73 -5.06
C MET A 52 4.21 14.72 -4.04
N LEU A 53 3.01 14.96 -3.51
CA LEU A 53 2.30 14.05 -2.62
C LEU A 53 1.00 13.55 -3.29
N ILE A 54 0.90 12.23 -3.45
CA ILE A 54 -0.34 11.57 -3.90
C ILE A 54 -1.07 11.00 -2.69
N VAL A 55 -2.26 11.53 -2.41
CA VAL A 55 -3.09 11.11 -1.27
C VAL A 55 -4.27 10.29 -1.77
N GLY A 56 -4.36 9.05 -1.31
CA GLY A 56 -5.50 8.17 -1.56
C GLY A 56 -6.54 8.24 -0.44
N LEU A 57 -7.74 7.71 -0.70
CA LEU A 57 -8.84 7.71 0.26
C LEU A 57 -8.60 6.75 1.44
N ALA A 58 -8.37 5.46 1.13
CA ALA A 58 -8.16 4.41 2.12
C ALA A 58 -7.53 3.18 1.47
N PRO A 59 -6.86 2.30 2.23
CA PRO A 59 -6.35 1.04 1.70
C PRO A 59 -7.46 0.13 1.19
N ALA A 60 -7.29 -0.43 -0.01
CA ALA A 60 -8.16 -1.47 -0.51
C ALA A 60 -8.06 -2.74 0.37
N ALA A 61 -9.17 -3.47 0.50
CA ALA A 61 -9.26 -4.70 1.29
C ALA A 61 -8.26 -5.78 0.83
N HIS A 62 -8.05 -5.93 -0.47
CA HIS A 62 -7.11 -6.92 -1.01
C HIS A 62 -5.96 -6.28 -1.82
N GLY A 63 -5.72 -4.98 -1.62
CA GLY A 63 -4.54 -4.27 -2.08
C GLY A 63 -3.64 -3.98 -0.88
N GLY A 64 -3.55 -2.72 -0.46
CA GLY A 64 -2.71 -2.32 0.67
C GLY A 64 -2.93 -3.12 1.97
N THR A 65 -4.17 -3.50 2.31
CA THR A 65 -4.45 -4.31 3.51
C THR A 65 -3.79 -5.70 3.43
N ARG A 66 -3.58 -6.21 2.21
CA ARG A 66 -2.87 -7.47 1.93
C ARG A 66 -1.36 -7.23 1.82
N THR A 67 -0.94 -6.26 1.01
CA THR A 67 0.46 -6.08 0.59
C THR A 67 1.31 -5.25 1.55
N GLY A 68 0.68 -4.41 2.38
CA GLY A 68 1.38 -3.57 3.36
C GLY A 68 2.05 -2.32 2.77
N ARG A 69 1.83 -2.00 1.49
CA ARG A 69 2.30 -0.76 0.85
C ARG A 69 1.11 -0.02 0.24
N VAL A 70 1.10 1.31 0.35
CA VAL A 70 0.05 2.15 -0.26
C VAL A 70 0.05 1.93 -1.78
N PHE A 71 -1.14 1.93 -2.39
CA PHE A 71 -1.31 1.69 -3.83
C PHE A 71 -0.53 0.45 -4.33
N THR A 72 -0.78 -0.74 -3.77
CA THR A 72 -0.05 -1.95 -4.18
C THR A 72 -0.97 -3.16 -4.17
N GLY A 73 -1.02 -3.91 -5.27
CA GLY A 73 -1.71 -5.19 -5.38
C GLY A 73 -3.22 -5.09 -5.67
N ASP A 74 -3.71 -3.99 -6.23
CA ASP A 74 -5.08 -3.88 -6.71
C ASP A 74 -5.19 -3.10 -8.04
N LYS A 75 -6.37 -3.13 -8.66
CA LYS A 75 -6.59 -2.48 -9.97
C LYS A 75 -6.37 -0.97 -9.94
N SER A 76 -6.58 -0.31 -8.80
CA SER A 76 -6.32 1.13 -8.69
C SER A 76 -4.83 1.41 -8.70
N SER A 77 -4.03 0.55 -8.08
CA SER A 77 -2.57 0.62 -8.17
C SER A 77 -2.04 0.32 -9.57
N ASP A 78 -2.64 -0.62 -10.28
CA ASP A 78 -2.25 -0.93 -11.67
C ASP A 78 -2.41 0.29 -12.57
N PHE A 79 -3.53 1.00 -12.44
CA PHE A 79 -3.76 2.23 -13.19
C PHE A 79 -2.76 3.33 -12.79
N LEU A 80 -2.61 3.58 -11.48
CA LEU A 80 -1.74 4.63 -10.98
C LEU A 80 -0.29 4.44 -11.44
N TYR A 81 0.29 3.26 -11.23
CA TYR A 81 1.70 3.03 -11.54
C TYR A 81 1.98 2.92 -13.04
N LYS A 82 0.99 2.50 -13.85
CA LYS A 82 1.09 2.62 -15.30
C LYS A 82 1.20 4.08 -15.73
N CYS A 83 0.39 4.98 -15.16
CA CYS A 83 0.46 6.40 -15.43
C CYS A 83 1.77 7.04 -14.94
N LEU A 84 2.21 6.73 -13.72
CA LEU A 84 3.46 7.24 -13.15
C LEU A 84 4.69 6.78 -13.95
N TYR A 85 4.68 5.54 -14.44
CA TYR A 85 5.75 5.04 -15.30
C TYR A 85 5.79 5.78 -16.65
N LEU A 86 4.63 5.99 -17.29
CA LEU A 86 4.54 6.78 -18.52
C LEU A 86 5.01 8.23 -18.32
N ALA A 87 4.75 8.79 -17.14
CA ALA A 87 5.23 10.11 -16.73
C ALA A 87 6.69 10.11 -16.26
N LYS A 88 7.40 8.97 -16.31
CA LYS A 88 8.78 8.78 -15.85
C LYS A 88 9.00 9.06 -14.35
N ILE A 89 7.94 8.95 -13.54
CA ILE A 89 7.98 9.15 -12.07
C ILE A 89 8.27 7.83 -11.34
N SER A 90 8.01 6.67 -11.94
CA SER A 90 8.36 5.36 -11.37
C SER A 90 9.31 4.59 -12.27
N ASN A 91 10.14 3.72 -11.68
CA ASN A 91 11.07 2.86 -12.43
C ASN A 91 10.39 1.69 -13.15
N GLN A 92 9.14 1.38 -12.81
CA GLN A 92 8.37 0.27 -13.39
C GLN A 92 6.87 0.60 -13.40
N PRO A 93 6.07 -0.04 -14.26
CA PRO A 93 4.63 0.24 -14.43
C PRO A 93 3.72 -0.46 -13.42
N ASN A 94 4.25 -1.34 -12.57
CA ASN A 94 3.48 -2.22 -11.69
C ASN A 94 3.90 -2.10 -10.23
N SER A 95 2.93 -2.33 -9.34
CA SER A 95 3.12 -2.35 -7.89
C SER A 95 2.41 -3.58 -7.31
N ASN A 96 3.14 -4.69 -7.24
CA ASN A 96 2.61 -6.01 -6.95
C ASN A 96 2.73 -6.38 -5.46
N ASN A 97 3.90 -6.13 -4.87
CA ASN A 97 4.19 -6.44 -3.47
C ASN A 97 5.35 -5.59 -2.95
N ILE A 98 5.62 -5.61 -1.65
CA ILE A 98 6.63 -4.75 -1.02
C ILE A 98 8.08 -4.99 -1.52
N ASN A 99 8.37 -6.16 -2.07
CA ASN A 99 9.71 -6.58 -2.52
C ASN A 99 9.87 -6.52 -4.05
N ASP A 100 8.93 -5.92 -4.77
CA ASP A 100 8.90 -5.89 -6.23
C ASP A 100 9.86 -4.90 -6.90
N GLY A 101 10.77 -4.29 -6.13
CA GLY A 101 11.79 -3.37 -6.66
C GLY A 101 11.28 -1.99 -7.08
N LEU A 102 10.00 -1.68 -6.84
CA LEU A 102 9.40 -0.39 -7.18
C LEU A 102 10.11 0.76 -6.45
N LYS A 103 10.46 1.79 -7.21
CA LYS A 103 11.05 3.05 -6.77
C LYS A 103 10.33 4.20 -7.46
N LEU A 104 10.18 5.30 -6.73
CA LEU A 104 9.68 6.56 -7.25
C LEU A 104 10.88 7.49 -7.43
N ASN A 105 11.04 8.03 -8.63
CA ASN A 105 12.08 8.96 -9.01
C ASN A 105 11.38 10.25 -9.45
N ILE A 106 11.43 11.28 -8.62
CA ILE A 106 11.10 12.64 -9.05
C ILE A 106 12.47 13.32 -9.16
N GLY A 107 12.97 13.44 -10.39
CA GLY A 107 14.33 13.89 -10.71
C GLY A 107 14.68 13.60 -12.16
#